data_AF-A0A962IG80-F1
#
_entry.id   AF-A0A962IG80-F1
#
_cell.length_a   1.000
_cell.length_b   1.000
_cell.length_c   1.000
_cell.angle_alpha   90.00
_cell.angle_beta   90.00
_cell.angle_gamma   90.00
#
_symmetry.space_group_name_H-M   'P 1'
#
loop_
_entity.id
_entity.type
_entity.pdbx_description
1 polymer ?
#
loop_
_entity_poly.entity_id
_entity_poly.type
_entity_poly.pdbx_seq_one_letter_code
_entity_poly.pdbx_strand_id
1 'polypeptide(L)'
;MVRWALSRISDLLLALLLAALVLWFLLTQPVFPRSADALLLPLQPETLEADLKHLMSIHDNDPDDQVRLKAILDYLYLALSGTGVVDIVERGNGQKLLNVKVGKDSSRKLFVVFHYVVTEKPMLEAAELASSLIALCRSLMAEDGAEMQLNLSIFIHPYQGLSAGLLNASLYHAESIQARFGEGDWLLVFAPGFRLPDALYASEQWKYFSLLQPRSSDELALFGRMADTLRLRQLKVALGKAGIRDTESLNIPTSFGDISESALKIYWDRQLPAILTRPDILVHDKNFDGHIRFVSALYLLLDKGI
;
A
#
# COMPACT_ATOMS: atom_id res chain seq x y z
N MET A 1 15.62 4.47 55.31
CA MET A 1 14.97 5.35 54.32
C MET A 1 15.62 5.29 52.94
N VAL A 2 16.94 5.51 52.80
CA VAL A 2 17.63 5.52 51.48
C VAL A 2 17.45 4.23 50.67
N ARG A 3 17.61 3.04 51.28
CA ARG A 3 17.43 1.75 50.59
C ARG A 3 15.99 1.50 50.09
N TRP A 4 14.99 1.99 50.81
CA TRP A 4 13.57 1.88 50.43
C TRP A 4 13.21 2.83 49.29
N ALA A 5 13.75 4.06 49.31
CA ALA A 5 13.58 5.00 48.20
C ALA A 5 14.27 4.49 46.92
N LEU A 6 15.49 3.94 47.05
CA LEU A 6 16.22 3.36 45.93
C LEU A 6 15.48 2.17 45.31
N SER A 7 14.97 1.25 46.11
CA SER A 7 14.19 0.11 45.58
C SER A 7 12.93 0.58 44.85
N ARG A 8 12.22 1.59 45.38
CA ARG A 8 11.02 2.15 44.74
C ARG A 8 11.33 2.85 43.42
N ILE A 9 12.46 3.56 43.34
CA ILE A 9 12.92 4.18 42.11
C ILE A 9 13.27 3.10 41.08
N SER A 10 13.98 2.04 41.48
CA SER A 10 14.30 0.91 40.60
C SER A 10 13.04 0.20 40.08
N ASP A 11 12.06 -0.07 40.94
CA ASP A 11 10.79 -0.68 40.56
C ASP A 11 10.04 0.20 39.54
N LEU A 12 10.00 1.52 39.77
CA LEU A 12 9.35 2.47 38.87
C LEU A 12 10.06 2.54 37.50
N LEU A 13 11.39 2.59 37.50
CA LEU A 13 12.18 2.60 36.27
C LEU A 13 11.99 1.30 35.47
N LEU A 14 11.94 0.16 36.14
CA LEU A 14 11.68 -1.12 35.50
C LEU A 14 10.26 -1.16 34.91
N ALA A 15 9.26 -0.68 35.65
CA ALA A 15 7.89 -0.59 35.14
C ALA A 15 7.78 0.32 33.90
N LEU A 16 8.47 1.46 33.91
CA LEU A 16 8.53 2.38 32.76
C LEU A 16 9.23 1.74 31.56
N LEU A 17 10.32 1.02 31.78
CA LEU A 17 11.02 0.30 30.72
C LEU A 17 10.13 -0.78 30.09
N LEU A 18 9.44 -1.57 30.91
CA LEU A 18 8.50 -2.59 30.42
C LEU A 18 7.35 -1.95 29.64
N ALA A 19 6.76 -0.86 30.13
CA ALA A 19 5.72 -0.14 29.43
C ALA A 19 6.21 0.41 28.07
N ALA A 20 7.43 0.97 28.02
CA ALA A 20 8.02 1.46 26.79
C ALA A 20 8.28 0.32 25.79
N LEU A 21 8.74 -0.84 26.23
CA LEU A 21 8.95 -2.02 25.38
C LEU A 21 7.63 -2.56 24.82
N VAL A 22 6.59 -2.65 25.66
CA VAL A 22 5.25 -3.06 25.23
C VAL A 22 4.70 -2.07 24.19
N LEU A 23 4.82 -0.77 24.46
CA LEU A 23 4.37 0.27 23.54
C LEU A 23 5.14 0.21 22.21
N TRP A 24 6.47 0.07 22.25
CA TRP A 24 7.27 -0.12 21.05
C TRP A 24 6.80 -1.34 20.26
N PHE A 25 6.59 -2.49 20.90
CA PHE A 25 6.10 -3.70 20.24
C PHE A 25 4.70 -3.51 19.60
N LEU A 26 3.79 -2.82 20.29
CA LEU A 26 2.44 -2.50 19.81
C LEU A 26 2.40 -1.42 18.73
N LEU A 27 3.43 -0.59 18.61
CA LEU A 27 3.53 0.43 17.57
C LEU A 27 4.31 -0.03 16.35
N THR A 28 5.43 -0.76 16.50
CA THR A 28 6.34 -1.06 15.39
C THR A 28 6.32 -2.51 14.92
N GLN A 29 5.73 -3.43 15.70
CA GLN A 29 5.63 -4.86 15.37
C GLN A 29 6.98 -5.43 14.89
N PRO A 30 8.04 -5.40 15.73
CA PRO A 30 9.37 -5.81 15.30
C PRO A 30 9.34 -7.29 14.87
N VAL A 31 9.81 -7.56 13.66
CA VAL A 31 9.98 -8.91 13.12
C VAL A 31 11.43 -9.11 12.74
N PHE A 32 11.93 -10.32 12.97
CA PHE A 32 13.27 -10.73 12.56
C PHE A 32 13.09 -11.84 11.54
N PRO A 33 12.75 -11.51 10.28
CA PRO A 33 12.56 -12.53 9.26
C PRO A 33 13.87 -13.31 9.10
N ARG A 34 13.78 -14.63 9.13
CA ARG A 34 14.90 -15.48 8.70
C ARG A 34 14.98 -15.33 7.18
N SER A 35 16.15 -14.94 6.67
CA SER A 35 16.40 -14.86 5.24
C SER A 35 16.04 -16.21 4.62
N ALA A 36 14.96 -16.24 3.86
CA ALA A 36 14.66 -17.34 2.95
C ALA A 36 15.28 -16.98 1.60
N ASP A 37 15.65 -18.00 0.82
CA ASP A 37 15.94 -17.80 -0.59
C ASP A 37 14.64 -17.29 -1.24
N ALA A 38 14.66 -16.01 -1.63
CA ALA A 38 13.49 -15.37 -2.22
C ALA A 38 13.17 -16.06 -3.54
N LEU A 39 11.94 -16.60 -3.66
CA LEU A 39 11.46 -17.05 -4.96
C LEU A 39 11.17 -15.80 -5.79
N LEU A 40 12.05 -15.51 -6.74
CA LEU A 40 11.87 -14.41 -7.68
C LEU A 40 11.12 -14.94 -8.91
N LEU A 41 10.07 -14.24 -9.29
CA LEU A 41 9.41 -14.46 -10.57
C LEU A 41 10.40 -14.16 -11.72
N PRO A 42 10.35 -14.92 -12.81
CA PRO A 42 11.17 -14.71 -13.99
C PRO A 42 10.65 -13.53 -14.83
N LEU A 43 10.52 -12.34 -14.22
CA LEU A 43 10.09 -11.12 -14.88
C LEU A 43 11.21 -10.57 -15.75
N GLN A 44 10.86 -10.15 -16.97
CA GLN A 44 11.80 -9.50 -17.88
C GLN A 44 11.90 -8.01 -17.54
N PRO A 45 13.08 -7.50 -17.12
CA PRO A 45 13.27 -6.08 -16.82
C PRO A 45 12.85 -5.16 -17.96
N GLU A 46 13.05 -5.59 -19.21
CA GLU A 46 12.73 -4.82 -20.40
C GLU A 46 11.22 -4.53 -20.52
N THR A 47 10.37 -5.42 -20.01
CA THR A 47 8.92 -5.22 -20.00
C THR A 47 8.52 -4.17 -18.98
N LEU A 48 9.10 -4.22 -17.77
CA LEU A 48 8.88 -3.23 -16.72
C LEU A 48 9.36 -1.84 -17.16
N GLU A 49 10.53 -1.78 -17.80
CA GLU A 49 11.10 -0.55 -18.34
C GLU A 49 10.23 0.04 -19.46
N ALA A 50 9.70 -0.81 -20.36
CA ALA A 50 8.81 -0.37 -21.42
C ALA A 50 7.51 0.24 -20.85
N ASP A 51 6.90 -0.43 -19.87
CA ASP A 51 5.68 0.06 -19.21
C ASP A 51 5.94 1.40 -18.48
N LEU A 52 7.05 1.49 -17.75
CA LEU A 52 7.48 2.71 -17.07
C LEU A 52 7.70 3.85 -18.07
N LYS A 53 8.49 3.61 -19.12
CA LYS A 53 8.81 4.62 -20.13
C LYS A 53 7.55 5.15 -20.81
N HIS A 54 6.58 4.28 -21.10
CA HIS A 54 5.32 4.70 -21.69
C HIS A 54 4.56 5.64 -20.76
N LEU A 55 4.34 5.24 -19.50
CA LEU A 55 3.66 6.05 -18.50
C LEU A 55 4.32 7.42 -18.28
N MET A 56 5.65 7.45 -18.25
CA MET A 56 6.42 8.69 -18.13
C MET A 56 6.21 9.60 -19.36
N SER A 57 6.24 9.04 -20.57
CA SER A 57 6.14 9.80 -21.83
C SER A 57 4.79 10.48 -22.07
N ILE A 58 3.71 10.01 -21.42
CA ILE A 58 2.39 10.66 -21.52
C ILE A 58 2.47 12.13 -21.05
N HIS A 59 3.32 12.42 -20.07
CA HIS A 59 3.45 13.78 -19.52
C HIS A 59 4.23 14.71 -20.47
N ASP A 60 5.11 14.17 -21.31
CA ASP A 60 5.92 14.96 -22.25
C ASP A 60 5.11 15.39 -23.48
N ASN A 61 4.08 14.62 -23.85
CA ASN A 61 3.35 14.78 -25.11
C ASN A 61 2.06 15.60 -24.97
N ASP A 62 1.46 15.63 -23.78
CA ASP A 62 0.13 16.20 -23.56
C ASP A 62 0.18 17.34 -22.54
N PRO A 63 -0.12 18.60 -22.93
CA PRO A 63 -0.05 19.74 -22.02
C PRO A 63 -1.27 19.85 -21.09
N ASP A 64 -2.40 19.25 -21.45
CA ASP A 64 -3.68 19.36 -20.74
C ASP A 64 -3.91 18.20 -19.74
N ASP A 65 -4.36 18.53 -18.53
CA ASP A 65 -4.61 17.56 -17.46
C ASP A 65 -5.65 16.50 -17.85
N GLN A 66 -6.73 16.87 -18.55
CA GLN A 66 -7.79 15.93 -18.93
C GLN A 66 -7.33 14.99 -20.03
N VAL A 67 -6.51 15.48 -20.96
CA VAL A 67 -5.87 14.63 -21.98
C VAL A 67 -4.93 13.63 -21.32
N ARG A 68 -4.05 14.08 -20.40
CA ARG A 68 -3.16 13.19 -19.63
C ARG A 68 -3.93 12.14 -18.83
N LEU A 69 -4.99 12.54 -18.13
CA LEU A 69 -5.86 11.63 -17.37
C LEU A 69 -6.44 10.54 -18.26
N LYS A 70 -6.95 10.92 -19.43
CA LYS A 70 -7.50 9.97 -20.40
C LYS A 70 -6.42 9.06 -20.97
N ALA A 71 -5.26 9.59 -21.35
CA ALA A 71 -4.15 8.81 -21.89
C ALA A 71 -3.63 7.76 -20.89
N ILE A 72 -3.48 8.14 -19.62
CA ILE A 72 -3.09 7.19 -18.55
C ILE A 72 -4.15 6.12 -18.37
N LEU A 73 -5.43 6.48 -18.34
CA LEU A 73 -6.51 5.48 -18.24
C LEU A 73 -6.50 4.51 -19.42
N ASP A 74 -6.43 5.05 -20.65
CA ASP A 74 -6.46 4.26 -21.88
C ASP A 74 -5.28 3.29 -21.91
N TYR A 75 -4.09 3.76 -21.50
CA TYR A 75 -2.91 2.92 -21.38
C TYR A 75 -3.08 1.80 -20.34
N LEU A 76 -3.48 2.14 -19.12
CA LEU A 76 -3.68 1.16 -18.05
C LEU A 76 -4.75 0.13 -18.43
N TYR A 77 -5.85 0.58 -19.04
CA TYR A 77 -6.89 -0.30 -19.57
C TYR A 77 -6.31 -1.27 -20.60
N LEU A 78 -5.57 -0.78 -21.60
CA LEU A 78 -4.97 -1.62 -22.63
C LEU A 78 -3.98 -2.63 -22.04
N ALA A 79 -3.10 -2.17 -21.15
CA ALA A 79 -2.08 -3.00 -20.51
C ALA A 79 -2.68 -4.11 -19.62
N LEU A 80 -3.85 -3.87 -19.03
CA LEU A 80 -4.51 -4.79 -18.10
C LEU A 80 -5.63 -5.62 -18.74
N SER A 81 -6.19 -5.21 -19.87
CA SER A 81 -7.30 -5.90 -20.57
C SER A 81 -6.98 -7.35 -20.93
N GLY A 82 -5.70 -7.67 -21.10
CA GLY A 82 -5.25 -9.04 -21.37
C GLY A 82 -5.12 -9.91 -20.12
N THR A 83 -5.23 -9.38 -18.89
CA THR A 83 -4.82 -10.08 -17.65
C THR A 83 -5.97 -10.60 -16.79
N GLY A 84 -7.21 -10.19 -17.06
CA GLY A 84 -8.36 -10.55 -16.24
C GLY A 84 -9.63 -9.78 -16.63
N VAL A 85 -10.59 -9.70 -15.70
CA VAL A 85 -11.80 -8.90 -15.91
C VAL A 85 -11.49 -7.45 -15.59
N VAL A 86 -11.58 -6.58 -16.60
CA VAL A 86 -11.31 -5.16 -16.49
C VAL A 86 -12.59 -4.36 -16.73
N ASP A 87 -12.92 -3.47 -15.81
CA ASP A 87 -14.09 -2.59 -15.87
C ASP A 87 -13.68 -1.14 -15.62
N ILE A 88 -14.28 -0.21 -16.37
CA ILE A 88 -14.09 1.24 -16.21
C ILE A 88 -15.38 1.82 -15.66
N VAL A 89 -15.27 2.44 -14.48
CA VAL A 89 -16.37 3.19 -13.86
C VAL A 89 -16.04 4.67 -13.94
N GLU A 90 -16.79 5.40 -14.77
CA GLU A 90 -16.78 6.86 -14.77
C GLU A 90 -17.71 7.39 -13.68
N ARG A 91 -17.20 8.28 -12.82
CA ARG A 91 -17.99 8.93 -11.78
C ARG A 91 -18.22 10.40 -12.10
N GLY A 92 -19.32 10.93 -11.60
CA GLY A 92 -19.54 12.38 -11.55
C GLY A 92 -18.33 13.08 -10.90
N ASN A 93 -17.99 14.27 -11.41
CA ASN A 93 -16.78 15.05 -11.06
C ASN A 93 -15.48 14.61 -11.77
N GLY A 94 -15.56 13.79 -12.84
CA GLY A 94 -14.40 13.49 -13.69
C GLY A 94 -13.42 12.46 -13.12
N GLN A 95 -13.76 11.81 -12.00
CA GLN A 95 -12.99 10.70 -11.46
C GLN A 95 -13.20 9.44 -12.30
N LYS A 96 -12.10 8.78 -12.63
CA LYS A 96 -12.12 7.52 -13.39
C LYS A 96 -11.52 6.41 -12.53
N LEU A 97 -12.24 5.29 -12.46
CA LEU A 97 -11.83 4.10 -11.74
C LEU A 97 -11.66 2.96 -12.74
N LEU A 98 -10.49 2.32 -12.71
CA LEU A 98 -10.24 1.06 -13.38
C LEU A 98 -10.26 -0.06 -12.33
N ASN A 99 -11.19 -1.00 -12.46
CA ASN A 99 -11.23 -2.20 -11.63
C ASN A 99 -10.68 -3.38 -12.42
N VAL A 100 -9.78 -4.14 -11.82
CA VAL A 100 -9.19 -5.34 -12.40
C VAL A 100 -9.33 -6.49 -11.42
N LYS A 101 -9.85 -7.62 -11.90
CA LYS A 101 -9.92 -8.87 -11.14
C LYS A 101 -9.13 -9.96 -11.83
N VAL A 102 -8.20 -10.57 -11.10
CA VAL A 102 -7.38 -11.69 -11.57
C VAL A 102 -7.46 -12.82 -10.55
N GLY A 103 -7.77 -14.04 -11.01
CA GLY A 103 -8.00 -15.21 -10.15
C GLY A 103 -9.49 -15.55 -9.93
N LYS A 104 -9.75 -16.62 -9.17
CA LYS A 104 -11.09 -17.22 -9.01
C LYS A 104 -11.97 -16.40 -8.05
N ASP A 105 -13.23 -16.15 -8.40
CA ASP A 105 -14.18 -15.38 -7.58
C ASP A 105 -14.47 -16.02 -6.21
N SER A 106 -14.29 -17.33 -6.06
CA SER A 106 -14.50 -18.06 -4.80
C SER A 106 -13.29 -18.02 -3.85
N SER A 107 -12.15 -17.52 -4.31
CA SER A 107 -10.93 -17.42 -3.51
C SER A 107 -11.03 -16.27 -2.49
N ARG A 108 -10.17 -16.31 -1.46
CA ARG A 108 -9.91 -15.17 -0.57
C ARG A 108 -9.41 -13.98 -1.41
N LYS A 109 -9.60 -12.75 -0.94
CA LYS A 109 -9.31 -11.56 -1.76
C LYS A 109 -8.17 -10.73 -1.21
N LEU A 110 -7.26 -10.34 -2.09
CA LEU A 110 -6.35 -9.23 -1.85
C LEU A 110 -6.90 -8.02 -2.59
N PHE A 111 -7.46 -7.08 -1.85
CA PHE A 111 -7.85 -5.77 -2.37
C PHE A 111 -6.63 -4.86 -2.41
N VAL A 112 -6.32 -4.34 -3.60
CA VAL A 112 -5.28 -3.34 -3.81
C VAL A 112 -5.93 -2.07 -4.31
N VAL A 113 -5.84 -1.00 -3.53
CA VAL A 113 -6.31 0.33 -3.92
C VAL A 113 -5.10 1.13 -4.32
N PHE A 114 -5.13 1.70 -5.52
CA PHE A 114 -4.07 2.55 -6.01
C PHE A 114 -4.63 3.92 -6.41
N HIS A 115 -4.23 4.96 -5.69
CA HIS A 115 -4.53 6.34 -6.03
C HIS A 115 -3.44 6.92 -6.94
N TYR A 116 -3.66 6.85 -8.26
CA TYR A 116 -2.78 7.42 -9.26
C TYR A 116 -3.09 8.91 -9.42
N VAL A 117 -2.16 9.78 -9.04
CA VAL A 117 -2.32 11.23 -9.18
C VAL A 117 -1.66 11.70 -10.47
N VAL A 118 -2.41 12.44 -11.28
CA VAL A 118 -1.89 13.05 -12.50
C VAL A 118 -1.55 14.50 -12.20
N THR A 119 -0.29 14.86 -12.45
CA THR A 119 0.22 16.22 -12.29
C THR A 119 0.85 16.71 -13.58
N GLU A 120 1.30 17.97 -13.62
CA GLU A 120 2.01 18.51 -14.78
C GLU A 120 3.32 17.78 -15.09
N LYS A 121 3.96 17.20 -14.07
CA LYS A 121 5.20 16.42 -14.21
C LYS A 121 4.94 14.96 -13.86
N PRO A 122 5.62 14.01 -14.50
CA PRO A 122 5.45 12.62 -14.16
C PRO A 122 5.91 12.35 -12.73
N MET A 123 5.07 11.65 -11.98
CA MET A 123 5.40 11.15 -10.65
C MET A 123 6.02 9.77 -10.77
N LEU A 124 7.35 9.69 -10.60
CA LEU A 124 8.10 8.43 -10.74
C LEU A 124 7.50 7.32 -9.88
N GLU A 125 7.26 7.57 -8.59
CA GLU A 125 6.68 6.59 -7.66
C GLU A 125 5.34 6.01 -8.15
N ALA A 126 4.49 6.83 -8.77
CA ALA A 126 3.21 6.38 -9.32
C ALA A 126 3.39 5.51 -10.57
N ALA A 127 4.31 5.90 -11.47
CA ALA A 127 4.58 5.16 -12.69
C ALA A 127 5.26 3.80 -12.42
N GLU A 128 6.22 3.77 -11.50
CA GLU A 128 6.93 2.54 -11.07
C GLU A 128 5.97 1.54 -10.41
N LEU A 129 5.08 2.04 -9.53
CA LEU A 129 4.06 1.22 -8.92
C LEU A 129 3.05 0.70 -9.96
N ALA A 130 2.61 1.54 -10.88
CA ALA A 130 1.70 1.12 -11.95
C ALA A 130 2.32 0.02 -12.81
N SER A 131 3.57 0.19 -13.24
CA SER A 131 4.33 -0.82 -14.00
C SER A 131 4.43 -2.15 -13.22
N SER A 132 4.77 -2.08 -11.93
CA SER A 132 4.83 -3.25 -11.06
C SER A 132 3.49 -3.98 -10.93
N LEU A 133 2.38 -3.24 -10.75
CA LEU A 133 1.04 -3.83 -10.64
C LEU A 133 0.57 -4.45 -11.96
N ILE A 134 0.93 -3.87 -13.10
CA ILE A 134 0.69 -4.47 -14.42
C ILE A 134 1.44 -5.81 -14.52
N ALA A 135 2.73 -5.84 -14.16
CA ALA A 135 3.53 -7.06 -14.17
C ALA A 135 2.98 -8.13 -13.22
N LEU A 136 2.49 -7.73 -12.04
CA LEU A 136 1.81 -8.63 -11.10
C LEU A 136 0.57 -9.28 -11.75
N CYS A 137 -0.32 -8.47 -12.35
CA CYS A 137 -1.51 -8.97 -13.02
C CYS A 137 -1.17 -9.95 -14.16
N ARG A 138 -0.16 -9.63 -14.98
CA ARG A 138 0.32 -10.51 -16.06
C ARG A 138 0.85 -11.84 -15.52
N SER A 139 1.58 -11.80 -14.39
CA SER A 139 2.14 -13.00 -13.76
C SER A 139 1.06 -13.91 -13.18
N LEU A 140 0.04 -13.34 -12.53
CA LEU A 140 -1.09 -14.10 -11.98
C LEU A 140 -1.95 -14.78 -13.05
N MET A 141 -2.07 -14.18 -14.24
CA MET A 141 -2.80 -14.80 -15.35
C MET A 141 -2.06 -16.02 -15.91
N ALA A 142 -0.73 -16.00 -15.89
CA ALA A 142 0.09 -17.08 -16.44
C ALA A 142 0.02 -18.38 -15.62
N GLU A 143 -0.36 -18.30 -14.34
CA GLU A 143 -0.44 -19.45 -13.44
C GLU A 143 -1.87 -19.70 -12.94
N ASP A 144 -2.42 -20.85 -13.31
CA ASP A 144 -3.77 -21.26 -12.90
C ASP A 144 -3.71 -21.91 -11.50
N GLY A 145 -3.57 -21.10 -10.44
CA GLY A 145 -3.31 -21.67 -9.11
C GLY A 145 -3.42 -20.76 -7.89
N ALA A 146 -3.44 -19.44 -8.04
CA ALA A 146 -3.37 -18.54 -6.89
C ALA A 146 -4.50 -18.80 -5.86
N GLU A 147 -4.11 -18.94 -4.58
CA GLU A 147 -5.05 -19.13 -3.48
C GLU A 147 -5.95 -17.91 -3.23
N MET A 148 -5.54 -16.73 -3.70
CA MET A 148 -6.28 -15.49 -3.59
C MET A 148 -6.61 -14.88 -4.95
N GLN A 149 -7.74 -14.18 -5.02
CA GLN A 149 -8.08 -13.29 -6.10
C GLN A 149 -7.50 -11.89 -5.84
N LEU A 150 -6.77 -11.36 -6.81
CA LEU A 150 -6.39 -9.94 -6.82
C LEU A 150 -7.60 -9.11 -7.26
N ASN A 151 -8.01 -8.16 -6.41
CA ASN A 151 -9.00 -7.13 -6.72
C ASN A 151 -8.27 -5.77 -6.72
N LEU A 152 -7.81 -5.32 -7.89
CA LEU A 152 -7.08 -4.08 -8.06
C LEU A 152 -8.04 -2.94 -8.49
N SER A 153 -8.07 -1.87 -7.71
CA SER A 153 -8.85 -0.65 -7.99
C SER A 153 -7.90 0.53 -8.17
N ILE A 154 -7.73 0.99 -9.41
CA ILE A 154 -6.90 2.15 -9.75
C ILE A 154 -7.80 3.38 -9.90
N PHE A 155 -7.71 4.29 -8.95
CA PHE A 155 -8.37 5.60 -9.00
C PHE A 155 -7.43 6.61 -9.61
N ILE A 156 -7.82 7.18 -10.75
CA ILE A 156 -7.04 8.19 -11.44
C ILE A 156 -7.58 9.57 -11.05
N HIS A 157 -6.72 10.38 -10.44
CA HIS A 157 -7.09 11.67 -9.86
C HIS A 157 -6.44 12.83 -10.61
N PRO A 158 -7.20 13.91 -10.93
CA PRO A 158 -6.59 15.19 -11.20
C PRO A 158 -5.91 15.74 -9.94
N TYR A 159 -4.83 16.52 -10.11
CA TYR A 159 -4.24 17.28 -9.02
C TYR A 159 -5.21 18.31 -8.42
N GLN A 160 -6.05 18.93 -9.26
CA GLN A 160 -7.07 19.87 -8.82
C GLN A 160 -8.17 19.14 -8.04
N GLY A 161 -8.43 19.56 -6.80
CA GLY A 161 -9.44 18.92 -5.95
C GLY A 161 -9.02 17.56 -5.36
N LEU A 162 -7.73 17.23 -5.42
CA LEU A 162 -7.18 15.92 -5.03
C LEU A 162 -7.62 15.43 -3.64
N SER A 163 -7.60 16.30 -2.62
CA SER A 163 -7.98 15.92 -1.25
C SER A 163 -9.43 15.42 -1.18
N ALA A 164 -10.39 16.20 -1.71
CA ALA A 164 -11.79 15.77 -1.79
C ALA A 164 -11.95 14.53 -2.68
N GLY A 165 -11.18 14.46 -3.77
CA GLY A 165 -11.17 13.32 -4.68
C GLY A 165 -10.76 12.01 -3.99
N LEU A 166 -9.68 12.03 -3.22
CA LEU A 166 -9.20 10.88 -2.44
C LEU A 166 -10.24 10.41 -1.43
N LEU A 167 -10.84 11.34 -0.68
CA LEU A 167 -11.87 11.00 0.31
C LEU A 167 -13.07 10.33 -0.37
N ASN A 168 -13.59 10.93 -1.44
CA ASN A 168 -14.72 10.39 -2.19
C ASN A 168 -14.43 9.03 -2.86
N ALA A 169 -13.20 8.83 -3.34
CA ALA A 169 -12.77 7.56 -3.92
C ALA A 169 -12.62 6.47 -2.85
N SER A 170 -11.99 6.80 -1.73
CA SER A 170 -11.81 5.87 -0.60
C SER A 170 -13.15 5.49 0.01
N LEU A 171 -14.06 6.46 0.15
CA LEU A 171 -15.42 6.28 0.65
C LEU A 171 -16.20 5.29 -0.21
N TYR A 172 -16.21 5.56 -1.52
CA TYR A 172 -16.86 4.69 -2.49
C TYR A 172 -16.27 3.28 -2.49
N HIS A 173 -14.94 3.16 -2.51
CA HIS A 173 -14.30 1.85 -2.51
C HIS A 173 -14.66 1.07 -1.24
N ALA A 174 -14.50 1.69 -0.07
CA ALA A 174 -14.82 1.09 1.22
C ALA A 174 -16.27 0.59 1.27
N GLU A 175 -17.24 1.39 0.84
CA GLU A 175 -18.65 1.00 0.76
C GLU A 175 -18.89 -0.14 -0.23
N SER A 176 -18.21 -0.12 -1.37
CA SER A 176 -18.35 -1.17 -2.40
C SER A 176 -17.82 -2.53 -1.95
N ILE A 177 -16.81 -2.57 -1.06
CA ILE A 177 -16.20 -3.82 -0.60
C ILE A 177 -16.71 -4.27 0.76
N GLN A 178 -17.28 -3.38 1.59
CA GLN A 178 -17.62 -3.67 2.99
C GLN A 178 -18.48 -4.94 3.14
N ALA A 179 -19.51 -5.10 2.31
CA ALA A 179 -20.40 -6.27 2.37
C ALA A 179 -19.76 -7.58 1.84
N ARG A 180 -18.63 -7.47 1.13
CA ARG A 180 -17.95 -8.60 0.46
C ARG A 180 -16.58 -8.92 1.06
N PHE A 181 -16.15 -8.15 2.04
CA PHE A 181 -14.86 -8.28 2.71
C PHE A 181 -14.96 -9.40 3.76
N GLY A 182 -14.28 -10.51 3.47
CA GLY A 182 -14.31 -11.72 4.28
C GLY A 182 -13.21 -11.79 5.34
N GLU A 183 -13.34 -12.78 6.22
CA GLU A 183 -12.26 -13.15 7.14
C GLU A 183 -11.05 -13.67 6.33
N GLY A 184 -9.89 -13.08 6.57
CA GLY A 184 -8.66 -13.38 5.81
C GLY A 184 -8.45 -12.53 4.55
N ASP A 185 -9.41 -11.70 4.12
CA ASP A 185 -9.23 -10.79 3.00
C ASP A 185 -8.32 -9.62 3.38
N TRP A 186 -7.37 -9.25 2.53
CA TRP A 186 -6.39 -8.19 2.76
C TRP A 186 -6.75 -6.91 2.02
N LEU A 187 -6.39 -5.75 2.56
CA LEU A 187 -6.59 -4.45 1.92
C LEU A 187 -5.31 -3.62 2.00
N LEU A 188 -4.63 -3.48 0.86
CA LEU A 188 -3.47 -2.63 0.69
C LEU A 188 -3.88 -1.36 -0.03
N VAL A 189 -3.51 -0.21 0.53
CA VAL A 189 -3.76 1.10 -0.06
C VAL A 189 -2.43 1.72 -0.45
N PHE A 190 -2.32 2.15 -1.70
CA PHE A 190 -1.16 2.84 -2.24
C PHE A 190 -1.56 4.24 -2.67
N ALA A 191 -0.86 5.23 -2.12
CA ALA A 191 -1.07 6.65 -2.41
C ALA A 191 0.30 7.31 -2.63
N PRO A 192 0.98 7.01 -3.76
CA PRO A 192 2.30 7.53 -4.03
C PRO A 192 2.31 9.06 -4.12
N GLY A 193 3.41 9.66 -3.66
CA GLY A 193 3.63 11.10 -3.58
C GLY A 193 2.78 11.87 -2.56
N PHE A 194 1.96 11.19 -1.76
CA PHE A 194 1.33 11.82 -0.60
C PHE A 194 2.28 11.86 0.59
N ARG A 195 2.26 12.99 1.30
CA ARG A 195 2.93 13.07 2.60
C ARG A 195 2.18 12.20 3.58
N LEU A 196 2.91 11.44 4.39
CA LEU A 196 2.34 10.53 5.39
C LEU A 196 1.25 11.16 6.27
N PRO A 197 1.39 12.41 6.77
CA PRO A 197 0.31 13.05 7.51
C PRO A 197 -0.99 13.10 6.69
N ASP A 198 -0.94 13.56 5.45
CA ASP A 198 -2.14 13.76 4.63
C ASP A 198 -2.82 12.42 4.24
N ALA A 199 -2.04 11.36 4.06
CA ALA A 199 -2.55 10.02 3.74
C ALA A 199 -3.19 9.31 4.95
N LEU A 200 -2.75 9.64 6.17
CA LEU A 200 -3.09 8.90 7.39
C LEU A 200 -3.99 9.70 8.33
N TYR A 201 -3.61 10.93 8.70
CA TYR A 201 -4.42 11.90 9.46
C TYR A 201 -3.95 13.32 9.16
N ALA A 202 -4.82 14.19 8.64
CA ALA A 202 -4.46 15.60 8.44
C ALA A 202 -4.42 16.37 9.79
N SER A 203 -3.50 16.00 10.68
CA SER A 203 -3.34 16.57 12.02
C SER A 203 -1.87 16.76 12.42
N GLU A 204 -1.61 17.70 13.33
CA GLU A 204 -0.25 17.92 13.85
C GLU A 204 0.24 16.80 14.80
N GLN A 205 -0.65 15.90 15.21
CA GLN A 205 -0.35 14.83 16.18
C GLN A 205 0.65 13.80 15.60
N TRP A 206 0.89 13.82 14.29
CA TRP A 206 1.96 13.04 13.63
C TRP A 206 3.36 13.27 14.18
N LYS A 207 3.63 14.47 14.74
CA LYS A 207 4.95 14.80 15.28
C LYS A 207 5.38 13.83 16.40
N TYR A 208 4.44 13.31 17.19
CA TYR A 208 4.72 12.34 18.26
C TYR A 208 5.24 11.00 17.75
N PHE A 209 4.92 10.64 16.51
CA PHE A 209 5.33 9.38 15.90
C PHE A 209 6.60 9.50 15.06
N SER A 210 7.12 10.71 14.85
CA SER A 210 8.25 10.98 13.95
C SER A 210 9.47 10.09 14.17
N LEU A 211 9.78 9.74 15.42
CA LEU A 211 10.91 8.86 15.78
C LEU A 211 10.66 7.37 15.47
N LEU A 212 9.41 6.96 15.33
CA LEU A 212 8.98 5.59 15.05
C LEU A 212 8.54 5.40 13.60
N GLN A 213 8.60 6.45 12.78
CA GLN A 213 8.21 6.35 11.39
C GLN A 213 9.21 5.48 10.62
N PRO A 214 8.70 4.60 9.73
CA PRO A 214 9.51 4.02 8.67
C PRO A 214 10.31 5.11 7.94
N ARG A 215 11.55 4.81 7.63
CA ARG A 215 12.48 5.70 6.94
C ARG A 215 12.30 5.54 5.43
N SER A 216 12.71 6.55 4.68
CA SER A 216 12.75 6.47 3.22
C SER A 216 13.79 5.48 2.69
N SER A 217 14.68 4.96 3.54
CA SER A 217 15.65 3.92 3.16
C SER A 217 15.08 2.52 3.18
N ASP A 218 13.93 2.33 3.84
CA ASP A 218 13.34 1.01 4.03
C ASP A 218 12.75 0.55 2.69
N GLU A 219 12.77 -0.75 2.40
CA GLU A 219 12.22 -1.24 1.12
C GLU A 219 10.70 -1.07 1.05
N LEU A 220 10.03 -1.26 2.19
CA LEU A 220 8.58 -1.14 2.30
C LEU A 220 8.19 -0.52 3.64
N ALA A 221 7.40 0.54 3.60
CA ALA A 221 6.83 1.17 4.78
C ALA A 221 5.33 0.89 4.88
N LEU A 222 4.89 0.32 6.02
CA LEU A 222 3.51 -0.11 6.24
C LEU A 222 2.86 0.66 7.39
N PHE A 223 1.62 1.12 7.18
CA PHE A 223 0.88 1.88 8.19
C PHE A 223 -0.50 1.28 8.39
N GLY A 224 -0.76 0.79 9.60
CA GLY A 224 -2.01 0.12 9.97
C GLY A 224 -2.67 0.77 11.19
N ARG A 225 -3.86 0.29 11.54
CA ARG A 225 -4.50 0.65 12.81
C ARG A 225 -3.98 -0.25 13.93
N MET A 226 -3.92 0.27 15.15
CA MET A 226 -3.46 -0.48 16.33
C MET A 226 -4.20 -1.82 16.54
N ALA A 227 -5.49 -1.90 16.21
CA ALA A 227 -6.27 -3.13 16.28
C ALA A 227 -5.76 -4.26 15.37
N ASP A 228 -5.02 -3.93 14.31
CA ASP A 228 -4.53 -4.89 13.30
C ASP A 228 -3.07 -5.31 13.55
N THR A 229 -2.55 -5.13 14.77
CA THR A 229 -1.16 -5.48 15.17
C THR A 229 -0.72 -6.88 14.73
N LEU A 230 -1.53 -7.90 14.98
CA LEU A 230 -1.18 -9.27 14.61
C LEU A 230 -1.16 -9.46 13.09
N ARG A 231 -2.11 -8.85 12.41
CA ARG A 231 -2.24 -8.90 10.96
C ARG A 231 -1.05 -8.23 10.29
N LEU A 232 -0.68 -7.03 10.73
CA LEU A 232 0.49 -6.33 10.20
C LEU A 232 1.77 -7.12 10.42
N ARG A 233 1.93 -7.74 11.60
CA ARG A 233 3.05 -8.64 11.88
C ARG A 233 3.10 -9.85 10.93
N GLN A 234 1.95 -10.47 10.64
CA GLN A 234 1.87 -11.59 9.68
C GLN A 234 2.31 -11.15 8.28
N LEU A 235 1.84 -9.99 7.82
CA LEU A 235 2.22 -9.42 6.53
C LEU A 235 3.74 -9.17 6.46
N LYS A 236 4.34 -8.55 7.47
CA LYS A 236 5.81 -8.33 7.50
C LYS A 236 6.59 -9.64 7.43
N VAL A 237 6.15 -10.68 8.15
CA VAL A 237 6.79 -12.00 8.09
C VAL A 237 6.65 -12.60 6.70
N ALA A 238 5.49 -12.45 6.07
CA ALA A 238 5.23 -12.97 4.73
C ALA A 238 6.09 -12.27 3.66
N LEU A 239 6.14 -10.93 3.70
CA LEU A 239 7.01 -10.10 2.85
C LEU A 239 8.49 -10.42 3.05
N GLY A 240 8.92 -10.61 4.30
CA GLY A 240 10.27 -11.05 4.65
C GLY A 240 10.64 -12.39 4.04
N LYS A 241 9.73 -13.37 4.10
CA LYS A 241 9.91 -14.68 3.45
C LYS A 241 9.92 -14.58 1.92
N ALA A 242 9.28 -13.55 1.38
CA ALA A 242 9.21 -13.29 -0.04
C ALA A 242 10.40 -12.48 -0.58
N GLY A 243 11.35 -12.10 0.28
CA GLY A 243 12.58 -11.44 -0.13
C GLY A 243 12.60 -9.92 0.05
N ILE A 244 11.54 -9.32 0.58
CA ILE A 244 11.57 -7.92 1.04
C ILE A 244 12.30 -7.89 2.38
N ARG A 245 13.51 -7.34 2.39
CA ARG A 245 14.44 -7.44 3.51
C ARG A 245 14.14 -6.43 4.60
N ASP A 246 13.70 -5.25 4.19
CA ASP A 246 13.51 -4.12 5.09
C ASP A 246 12.07 -3.63 5.02
N THR A 247 11.22 -4.24 5.86
CA THR A 247 9.81 -3.86 5.99
C THR A 247 9.60 -3.26 7.37
N GLU A 248 9.52 -1.94 7.43
CA GLU A 248 9.20 -1.22 8.65
C GLU A 248 7.73 -0.84 8.69
N SER A 249 7.20 -0.70 9.91
CA SER A 249 5.77 -0.46 10.08
C SER A 249 5.44 0.39 11.27
N LEU A 250 4.33 1.12 11.17
CA LEU A 250 3.77 1.87 12.28
C LEU A 250 2.25 1.62 12.39
N ASN A 251 1.85 1.12 13.54
CA ASN A 251 0.46 1.05 13.94
C ASN A 251 0.03 2.35 14.61
N ILE A 252 -1.12 2.85 14.18
CA ILE A 252 -1.60 4.16 14.59
C ILE A 252 -2.91 4.00 15.38
N PRO A 253 -3.06 4.69 16.53
CA PRO A 253 -4.34 4.70 17.25
C PRO A 253 -5.44 5.35 16.40
N THR A 254 -6.62 4.73 16.38
CA THR A 254 -7.75 5.20 15.56
C THR A 254 -8.66 6.21 16.25
N SER A 255 -8.45 6.46 17.54
CA SER A 255 -9.39 7.17 18.40
C SER A 255 -8.88 8.49 18.95
N PHE A 256 -8.03 9.23 18.21
CA PHE A 256 -7.77 10.61 18.65
C PHE A 256 -8.98 11.49 18.32
N GLY A 257 -9.36 12.34 19.27
CA GLY A 257 -10.39 13.35 19.06
C GLY A 257 -9.96 14.38 18.02
N ASP A 258 -10.94 14.93 17.29
CA ASP A 258 -10.77 16.05 16.35
C ASP A 258 -9.79 15.82 15.19
N ILE A 259 -9.63 14.57 14.74
CA ILE A 259 -8.85 14.30 13.53
C ILE A 259 -9.71 14.46 12.27
N SER A 260 -9.25 15.30 11.34
CA SER A 260 -9.80 15.41 9.99
C SER A 260 -9.79 14.07 9.24
N GLU A 261 -10.79 13.87 8.37
CA GLU A 261 -10.86 12.67 7.53
C GLU A 261 -9.64 12.53 6.63
N SER A 262 -9.22 11.29 6.39
CA SER A 262 -8.14 10.91 5.47
C SER A 262 -8.58 9.69 4.66
N ALA A 263 -7.91 9.44 3.54
CA ALA A 263 -8.17 8.28 2.70
C ALA A 263 -8.11 6.97 3.50
N LEU A 264 -7.13 6.81 4.39
CA LEU A 264 -6.99 5.60 5.18
C LEU A 264 -8.03 5.50 6.32
N LYS A 265 -8.34 6.62 6.99
CA LYS A 265 -9.31 6.65 8.10
C LYS A 265 -10.69 6.20 7.66
N ILE A 266 -11.10 6.52 6.43
CA ILE A 266 -12.39 6.11 5.85
C ILE A 266 -12.57 4.58 5.88
N TYR A 267 -11.52 3.82 5.60
CA TYR A 267 -11.55 2.37 5.68
C TYR A 267 -11.66 1.88 7.13
N TRP A 268 -10.87 2.47 8.02
CA TRP A 268 -10.87 2.09 9.44
C TRP A 268 -12.21 2.38 10.13
N ASP A 269 -12.86 3.50 9.82
CA ASP A 269 -14.19 3.85 10.33
C ASP A 269 -15.26 2.84 9.90
N ARG A 270 -15.04 2.16 8.76
CA ARG A 270 -15.89 1.07 8.24
C ARG A 270 -15.46 -0.32 8.70
N GLN A 271 -14.55 -0.39 9.66
CA GLN A 271 -13.97 -1.63 10.20
C GLN A 271 -13.18 -2.46 9.19
N LEU A 272 -12.72 -1.84 8.10
CA LEU A 272 -11.85 -2.49 7.13
C LEU A 272 -10.38 -2.37 7.58
N PRO A 273 -9.63 -3.47 7.69
CA PRO A 273 -8.24 -3.48 8.13
C PRO A 273 -7.29 -3.05 6.99
N ALA A 274 -7.45 -1.81 6.54
CA ALA A 274 -6.62 -1.22 5.49
C ALA A 274 -5.20 -0.92 5.98
N ILE A 275 -4.22 -1.21 5.13
CA ILE A 275 -2.80 -0.95 5.36
C ILE A 275 -2.31 -0.01 4.26
N LEU A 276 -1.94 1.22 4.62
CA LEU A 276 -1.23 2.09 3.69
C LEU A 276 0.17 1.52 3.48
N THR A 277 0.51 1.30 2.22
CA THR A 277 1.77 0.69 1.79
C THR A 277 2.55 1.69 0.94
N ARG A 278 3.81 1.93 1.30
CA ARG A 278 4.74 2.77 0.54
C ARG A 278 5.92 1.91 0.09
N PRO A 279 6.03 1.63 -1.22
CA PRO A 279 7.06 0.76 -1.75
C PRO A 279 8.29 1.56 -2.17
N ASP A 280 9.04 2.10 -1.21
CA ASP A 280 10.22 2.93 -1.47
C ASP A 280 11.32 2.15 -2.23
N ILE A 281 11.31 0.80 -2.18
CA ILE A 281 12.12 -0.10 -3.01
C ILE A 281 12.01 0.19 -4.52
N LEU A 282 10.87 0.68 -5.00
CA LEU A 282 10.63 0.96 -6.41
C LEU A 282 11.31 2.26 -6.87
N VAL A 283 11.50 3.22 -5.97
CA VAL A 283 12.03 4.56 -6.32
C VAL A 283 13.56 4.59 -6.32
N HIS A 284 14.18 3.72 -5.52
CA HIS A 284 15.63 3.74 -5.29
C HIS A 284 16.42 2.78 -6.18
N ASP A 285 15.75 1.85 -6.86
CA ASP A 285 16.40 0.86 -7.70
C ASP A 285 16.34 1.23 -9.19
N LYS A 286 17.51 1.28 -9.82
CA LYS A 286 17.65 1.63 -11.25
C LYS A 286 17.66 0.43 -12.18
N ASN A 287 17.80 -0.78 -11.64
CA ASN A 287 18.00 -2.00 -12.44
C ASN A 287 16.78 -2.94 -12.43
N PHE A 288 15.66 -2.51 -11.86
CA PHE A 288 14.41 -3.29 -11.70
C PHE A 288 14.52 -4.52 -10.78
N ASP A 289 15.66 -4.82 -10.15
CA ASP A 289 15.78 -5.87 -9.12
C ASP A 289 14.77 -5.69 -7.97
N GLY A 290 14.57 -4.46 -7.51
CA GLY A 290 13.60 -4.07 -6.50
C GLY A 290 12.16 -4.23 -6.98
N HIS A 291 11.90 -3.93 -8.25
CA HIS A 291 10.60 -4.19 -8.89
C HIS A 291 10.30 -5.68 -8.91
N ILE A 292 11.26 -6.49 -9.33
CA ILE A 292 11.12 -7.94 -9.37
C ILE A 292 10.84 -8.49 -7.98
N ARG A 293 11.60 -8.04 -6.96
CA ARG A 293 11.35 -8.44 -5.56
C ARG A 293 9.96 -8.04 -5.08
N PHE A 294 9.54 -6.80 -5.35
CA PHE A 294 8.23 -6.29 -4.96
C PHE A 294 7.09 -7.08 -5.61
N VAL A 295 7.13 -7.27 -6.93
CA VAL A 295 6.12 -8.04 -7.67
C VAL A 295 6.11 -9.50 -7.22
N SER A 296 7.27 -10.13 -7.07
CA SER A 296 7.38 -11.50 -6.55
C SER A 296 6.81 -11.63 -5.14
N ALA A 297 7.00 -10.60 -4.30
CA ALA A 297 6.46 -10.61 -2.95
C ALA A 297 4.95 -10.53 -2.91
N LEU A 298 4.34 -9.62 -3.67
CA LEU A 298 2.88 -9.58 -3.80
C LEU A 298 2.31 -10.84 -4.43
N TYR A 299 2.99 -11.39 -5.44
CA TYR A 299 2.61 -12.67 -6.05
C TYR A 299 2.59 -13.79 -5.02
N LEU A 300 3.63 -13.91 -4.19
CA LEU A 300 3.70 -14.94 -3.15
C LEU A 300 2.61 -14.80 -2.09
N LEU A 301 2.17 -13.57 -1.76
CA LEU A 301 1.02 -13.37 -0.88
C LEU A 301 -0.26 -13.93 -1.51
N LEU A 302 -0.46 -13.66 -2.80
CA LEU A 302 -1.61 -14.13 -3.57
C LEU A 302 -1.60 -15.66 -3.76
N ASP A 303 -0.44 -16.21 -4.08
CA ASP A 303 -0.22 -17.64 -4.32
C ASP A 303 -0.43 -18.46 -3.04
N LYS A 304 0.12 -18.01 -1.90
CA LYS A 304 0.06 -18.75 -0.62
C LYS A 304 -1.11 -18.36 0.28
N GLY A 305 -1.90 -17.38 -0.15
CA GLY A 305 -3.00 -16.79 0.60
C GLY A 305 -2.63 -16.39 2.03
N ILE A 306 -1.52 -15.69 2.19
CA ILE A 306 -1.03 -15.24 3.50
C ILE A 306 -1.58 -13.86 3.81
#